data_AF-D8M9C3-F1
#
_entry.id   AF-D8M9C3-F1
#
_cell.length_a   1.000
_cell.length_b   1.000
_cell.length_c   1.000
_cell.angle_alpha   90.00
_cell.angle_beta   90.00
_cell.angle_gamma   90.00
#
_symmetry.space_group_name_H-M   'P 1'
#
loop_
_entity.id
_entity.type
_entity.pdbx_description
1 polymer ?
#
loop_
_entity_poly.entity_id
_entity_poly.type
_entity_poly.pdbx_seq_one_letter_code
_entity_poly.pdbx_strand_id
1 'polypeptide(L)'
;MEKQKAEGLQKKAKLVEAMTTGQRVAIDIHYQDQMNTKEQFSVVRQLGLCHKANKEAKEPVSIHVCGADRNETQTPETTPPIKATGGDKWPMTFHKEDLKDVFSADEMVYFSPDAPDPISTIDPSKVYVIGGLVDRSIAKVSRKPSNQSYDRAKELGVPSVRLPLAEFYPECQHRVMNINTIVEMIIAFKETNDWKTTFERCIPLRKKKVEDETGHSFDYHSIHSVKELESISEYRINRFQLKHALHIYCQKHQLDYEFENREIPYEEYEQEVKEQEEKPPYFRFHAKVKVDGKMMGEGKGKSQRSAQGKAAWYALVELGDIEKNA
;
A
#
# COMPACT_ATOMS: atom_id res chain seq x y z
N MET A 1 -24.64 -20.12 -4.75
CA MET A 1 -25.17 -18.89 -4.15
C MET A 1 -25.35 -19.01 -2.63
N GLU A 2 -25.99 -20.05 -2.12
CA GLU A 2 -26.23 -20.21 -0.66
C GLU A 2 -24.96 -20.39 0.17
N LYS A 3 -23.99 -21.20 -0.29
CA LYS A 3 -22.70 -21.40 0.40
C LYS A 3 -21.91 -20.09 0.55
N GLN A 4 -21.85 -19.26 -0.51
CA GLN A 4 -21.20 -17.95 -0.48
C GLN A 4 -21.92 -16.97 0.46
N LYS A 5 -23.26 -17.02 0.51
CA LYS A 5 -24.06 -16.21 1.43
C LYS A 5 -23.83 -16.61 2.90
N ALA A 6 -23.75 -17.92 3.18
CA ALA A 6 -23.45 -18.46 4.50
C ALA A 6 -22.02 -18.11 4.97
N GLU A 7 -21.02 -18.27 4.11
CA GLU A 7 -19.63 -17.86 4.39
C GLU A 7 -19.54 -16.35 4.66
N GLY A 8 -20.28 -15.52 3.90
CA GLY A 8 -20.35 -14.08 4.13
C GLY A 8 -20.96 -13.71 5.48
N LEU A 9 -22.03 -14.39 5.90
CA LEU A 9 -22.66 -14.21 7.21
C LEU A 9 -21.72 -14.62 8.35
N GLN A 10 -21.03 -15.76 8.21
CA GLN A 10 -20.08 -16.23 9.21
C GLN A 10 -18.90 -15.27 9.39
N LYS A 11 -18.33 -14.76 8.28
CA LYS A 11 -17.26 -13.75 8.33
C LYS A 11 -17.72 -12.47 9.03
N LYS A 12 -18.96 -12.03 8.76
CA LYS A 12 -19.53 -10.85 9.43
C LYS A 12 -19.70 -11.08 10.94
N ALA A 13 -20.19 -12.25 11.35
CA ALA A 13 -20.37 -12.59 12.76
C ALA A 13 -19.03 -12.58 13.52
N LYS A 14 -17.99 -13.21 12.96
CA LYS A 14 -16.64 -13.19 13.53
C LYS A 14 -16.08 -11.78 13.69
N LEU A 15 -16.31 -10.93 12.69
CA LEU A 15 -15.83 -9.55 12.72
C LEU A 15 -16.53 -8.71 13.78
N VAL A 16 -17.83 -8.95 14.03
CA VAL A 16 -18.59 -8.29 15.11
C VAL A 16 -18.15 -8.80 16.48
N GLU A 17 -17.95 -10.11 16.64
CA GLU A 17 -17.43 -10.70 17.87
C GLU A 17 -16.04 -10.15 18.22
N ALA A 18 -15.16 -10.04 17.23
CA ALA A 18 -13.81 -9.50 17.41
C ALA A 18 -13.79 -8.04 17.84
N MET A 19 -14.89 -7.27 17.70
CA MET A 19 -14.96 -5.89 18.22
C MET A 19 -14.80 -5.85 19.75
N THR A 20 -15.09 -6.94 20.46
CA THR A 20 -14.95 -7.02 21.92
C THR A 20 -13.87 -7.99 22.36
N THR A 21 -13.56 -9.01 21.55
CA THR A 21 -12.64 -10.09 21.94
C THR A 21 -11.29 -10.06 21.21
N GLY A 22 -11.19 -9.34 20.10
CA GLY A 22 -9.98 -9.28 19.28
C GLY A 22 -8.87 -8.45 19.92
N GLN A 23 -7.64 -8.64 19.44
CA GLN A 23 -6.50 -7.77 19.77
C GLN A 23 -6.90 -6.32 19.53
N ARG A 24 -6.70 -5.45 20.52
CA ARG A 24 -7.10 -4.05 20.42
C ARG A 24 -6.06 -3.25 19.65
N VAL A 25 -6.53 -2.52 18.64
CA VAL A 25 -5.74 -1.60 17.82
C VAL A 25 -6.47 -0.26 17.78
N ALA A 26 -5.82 0.80 18.24
CA ALA A 26 -6.38 2.14 18.22
C ALA A 26 -5.73 2.97 17.10
N ILE A 27 -6.54 3.70 16.35
CA ILE A 27 -6.09 4.65 15.32
C ILE A 27 -6.39 6.05 15.85
N ASP A 28 -5.32 6.77 16.18
CA ASP A 28 -5.34 8.10 16.78
C ASP A 28 -5.47 9.16 15.69
N ILE A 29 -6.65 9.73 15.51
CA ILE A 29 -6.87 10.74 14.45
C ILE A 29 -6.79 12.17 14.98
N HIS A 30 -6.15 12.41 16.13
CA HIS A 30 -5.95 13.74 16.73
C HIS A 30 -5.07 14.71 15.89
N TYR A 31 -4.57 14.27 14.73
CA TYR A 31 -3.68 15.03 13.85
C TYR A 31 -4.38 15.92 12.82
N GLN A 32 -5.69 16.14 12.93
CA GLN A 32 -6.49 16.81 11.89
C GLN A 32 -5.96 18.19 11.51
N ASP A 33 -5.66 19.00 12.53
CA ASP A 33 -5.16 20.38 12.36
C ASP A 33 -3.74 20.44 11.75
N GLN A 34 -3.09 19.29 11.63
CA GLN A 34 -1.75 19.13 11.07
C GLN A 34 -1.77 18.58 9.64
N MET A 35 -2.95 18.32 9.07
CA MET A 35 -3.10 17.75 7.73
C MET A 35 -3.99 18.63 6.87
N ASN A 36 -3.67 18.74 5.57
CA ASN A 36 -4.61 19.32 4.63
C ASN A 36 -5.75 18.32 4.30
N THR A 37 -6.83 18.81 3.71
CA THR A 37 -8.02 18.00 3.38
C THR A 37 -7.71 16.76 2.54
N LYS A 38 -6.69 16.79 1.65
CA LYS A 38 -6.30 15.61 0.85
C LYS A 38 -5.63 14.54 1.72
N GLU A 39 -4.81 14.97 2.68
CA GLU A 39 -4.14 14.07 3.63
C GLU A 39 -5.14 13.46 4.61
N GLN A 40 -6.05 14.26 5.16
CA GLN A 40 -7.16 13.80 5.97
C GLN A 40 -8.06 12.80 5.20
N PHE A 41 -8.40 13.08 3.94
CA PHE A 41 -9.13 12.11 3.10
C PHE A 41 -8.32 10.81 2.87
N SER A 42 -6.99 10.92 2.78
CA SER A 42 -6.11 9.75 2.71
C SER A 42 -6.09 8.93 4.01
N VAL A 43 -6.31 9.53 5.17
CA VAL A 43 -6.54 8.81 6.43
C VAL A 43 -7.82 7.99 6.34
N VAL A 44 -8.93 8.61 5.93
CA VAL A 44 -10.23 7.93 5.78
C VAL A 44 -10.16 6.76 4.80
N ARG A 45 -9.49 6.94 3.66
CA ARG A 45 -9.27 5.85 2.72
C ARG A 45 -8.48 4.69 3.34
N GLN A 46 -7.48 5.00 4.18
CA GLN A 46 -6.72 3.97 4.89
C GLN A 46 -7.54 3.28 5.97
N LEU A 47 -8.46 3.96 6.67
CA LEU A 47 -9.41 3.32 7.58
C LEU A 47 -10.27 2.28 6.84
N GLY A 48 -10.76 2.61 5.64
CA GLY A 48 -11.48 1.66 4.80
C GLY A 48 -10.63 0.44 4.39
N LEU A 49 -9.33 0.63 4.15
CA LEU A 49 -8.39 -0.47 3.90
C LEU A 49 -8.14 -1.32 5.16
N CYS A 50 -8.05 -0.71 6.35
CA CYS A 50 -7.98 -1.43 7.62
C CYS A 50 -9.22 -2.31 7.80
N HIS A 51 -10.41 -1.78 7.56
CA HIS A 51 -11.66 -2.55 7.61
C HIS A 51 -11.63 -3.73 6.63
N LYS A 52 -11.19 -3.50 5.39
CA LYS A 52 -11.08 -4.57 4.39
C LYS A 52 -10.13 -5.67 4.84
N ALA A 53 -8.92 -5.31 5.28
CA ALA A 53 -7.92 -6.26 5.77
C ALA A 53 -8.48 -7.07 6.96
N ASN A 54 -9.14 -6.41 7.90
CA ASN A 54 -9.72 -7.06 9.07
C ASN A 54 -10.87 -8.03 8.73
N LYS A 55 -11.67 -7.68 7.71
CA LYS A 55 -12.73 -8.56 7.18
C LYS A 55 -12.18 -9.81 6.50
N GLU A 56 -10.97 -9.74 5.95
CA GLU A 56 -10.28 -10.85 5.28
C GLU A 56 -9.41 -11.68 6.23
N ALA A 57 -9.14 -11.18 7.44
CA ALA A 57 -8.34 -11.84 8.46
C ALA A 57 -8.94 -13.17 8.93
N LYS A 58 -8.08 -14.15 9.25
CA LYS A 58 -8.51 -15.40 9.89
C LYS A 58 -9.00 -15.12 11.32
N GLU A 59 -8.26 -14.25 12.02
CA GLU A 59 -8.58 -13.75 13.35
C GLU A 59 -8.65 -12.23 13.32
N PRO A 60 -9.86 -11.67 13.20
CA PRO A 60 -10.02 -10.21 13.19
C PRO A 60 -9.58 -9.57 14.51
N VAL A 61 -9.14 -8.33 14.42
CA VAL A 61 -8.75 -7.47 15.53
C VAL A 61 -9.88 -6.52 15.91
N SER A 62 -9.88 -6.00 17.14
CA SER A 62 -10.78 -4.92 17.54
C SER A 62 -10.18 -3.59 17.15
N ILE A 63 -10.74 -2.93 16.12
CA ILE A 63 -10.25 -1.62 15.68
C ILE A 63 -11.07 -0.50 16.32
N HIS A 64 -10.36 0.39 17.00
CA HIS A 64 -10.87 1.60 17.60
C HIS A 64 -10.35 2.81 16.83
N VAL A 65 -11.19 3.79 16.55
CA VAL A 65 -10.81 5.08 15.96
C VAL A 65 -11.12 6.15 17.00
N CYS A 66 -10.10 6.85 17.49
CA CYS A 66 -10.22 7.81 18.60
C CYS A 66 -10.01 9.24 18.10
N GLY A 67 -10.85 10.17 18.54
CA GLY A 67 -10.87 11.55 18.07
C GLY A 67 -11.82 11.83 16.89
N ALA A 68 -12.75 10.92 16.57
CA ALA A 68 -13.92 11.25 15.75
C ALA A 68 -15.16 10.46 16.15
N ASP A 69 -16.30 11.15 16.13
CA ASP A 69 -17.61 10.52 16.11
C ASP A 69 -18.12 10.41 14.68
N ARG A 70 -18.40 9.19 14.21
CA ARG A 70 -18.95 8.93 12.87
C ARG A 70 -20.37 9.47 12.65
N ASN A 71 -21.09 9.84 13.70
CA ASN A 71 -22.48 10.30 13.66
C ASN A 71 -22.63 11.81 13.82
N GLU A 72 -21.58 12.52 14.20
CA GLU A 72 -21.65 13.94 14.53
C GLU A 72 -21.22 14.81 13.32
N THR A 73 -22.05 15.78 12.93
CA THR A 73 -21.72 16.68 11.80
C THR A 73 -20.84 17.86 12.20
N GLN A 74 -20.63 18.06 13.50
CA GLN A 74 -19.78 19.09 14.06
C GLN A 74 -18.56 18.39 14.69
N THR A 75 -17.42 18.44 14.00
CA THR A 75 -16.07 17.88 14.34
C THR A 75 -15.77 16.43 13.87
N PRO A 76 -14.50 16.09 13.52
CA PRO A 76 -13.51 16.79 12.69
C PRO A 76 -13.76 16.65 11.17
N GLU A 77 -12.94 17.29 10.32
CA GLU A 77 -13.04 17.24 8.83
C GLU A 77 -13.02 15.81 8.24
N THR A 78 -12.47 14.82 8.94
CA THR A 78 -12.54 13.40 8.56
C THR A 78 -13.92 12.76 8.68
N THR A 79 -14.82 13.30 9.49
CA THR A 79 -16.12 12.68 9.79
C THR A 79 -17.06 12.61 8.57
N PRO A 80 -17.30 13.70 7.81
CA PRO A 80 -18.15 13.61 6.63
C PRO A 80 -17.62 12.61 5.57
N PRO A 81 -16.31 12.56 5.26
CA PRO A 81 -15.76 11.53 4.39
C PRO A 81 -15.89 10.09 4.94
N ILE A 82 -15.77 9.87 6.26
CA ILE A 82 -16.00 8.54 6.87
C ILE A 82 -17.42 8.07 6.54
N LYS A 83 -18.42 8.92 6.75
CA LYS A 83 -19.82 8.60 6.43
C LYS A 83 -20.04 8.40 4.94
N ALA A 84 -19.48 9.27 4.09
CA ALA A 84 -19.61 9.16 2.64
C ALA A 84 -19.00 7.87 2.06
N THR A 85 -18.00 7.29 2.73
CA THR A 85 -17.35 6.02 2.34
C THR A 85 -18.03 4.78 2.94
N GLY A 86 -19.15 4.95 3.66
CA GLY A 86 -19.89 3.87 4.31
C GLY A 86 -19.31 3.42 5.64
N GLY A 87 -18.50 4.26 6.29
CA GLY A 87 -17.86 3.98 7.58
C GLY A 87 -18.81 3.83 8.76
N ASP A 88 -20.05 4.32 8.62
CA ASP A 88 -21.16 4.05 9.53
C ASP A 88 -21.44 2.55 9.69
N LYS A 89 -21.14 1.76 8.66
CA LYS A 89 -21.38 0.30 8.62
C LYS A 89 -20.13 -0.53 8.89
N TRP A 90 -18.98 0.10 9.09
CA TRP A 90 -17.77 -0.64 9.44
C TRP A 90 -17.89 -1.14 10.88
N PRO A 91 -17.68 -2.45 11.15
CA PRO A 91 -17.59 -3.02 12.48
C PRO A 91 -16.26 -2.62 13.13
N MET A 92 -16.18 -1.34 13.47
CA MET A 92 -15.10 -0.65 14.16
C MET A 92 -15.76 0.23 15.22
N THR A 93 -15.06 0.47 16.32
CA THR A 93 -15.56 1.31 17.41
C THR A 93 -15.01 2.72 17.23
N PHE A 94 -15.88 3.70 17.05
CA PHE A 94 -15.50 5.11 16.90
C PHE A 94 -15.75 5.83 18.23
N HIS A 95 -14.72 6.51 18.71
CA HIS A 95 -14.73 7.29 19.95
C HIS A 95 -14.53 8.75 19.59
N LYS A 96 -15.42 9.61 20.10
CA LYS A 96 -15.26 11.06 19.98
C LYS A 96 -14.08 11.54 20.80
N GLU A 97 -13.86 10.86 21.91
CA GLU A 97 -12.89 11.12 22.95
C GLU A 97 -11.44 10.85 22.50
N ASP A 98 -10.50 11.45 23.21
CA ASP A 98 -9.07 11.20 23.05
C ASP A 98 -8.69 9.83 23.64
N LEU A 99 -7.56 9.26 23.20
CA LEU A 99 -7.05 7.97 23.65
C LEU A 99 -7.01 7.81 25.17
N LYS A 100 -6.54 8.85 25.88
CA LYS A 100 -6.40 8.85 27.36
C LYS A 100 -7.73 8.74 28.11
N ASP A 101 -8.84 9.07 27.44
CA ASP A 101 -10.18 9.02 27.99
C ASP A 101 -10.89 7.70 27.64
N VAL A 102 -10.36 6.95 26.66
CA VAL A 102 -10.89 5.67 26.17
C VAL A 102 -10.13 4.47 26.75
N PHE A 103 -8.82 4.59 26.92
CA PHE A 103 -7.93 3.51 27.34
C PHE A 103 -7.04 3.95 28.51
N SER A 104 -6.68 2.98 29.35
CA SER A 104 -5.72 3.23 30.44
C SER A 104 -4.29 3.33 29.90
N ALA A 105 -3.46 4.15 30.52
CA ALA A 105 -2.09 4.37 30.03
C ALA A 105 -1.22 3.10 30.06
N ASP A 106 -1.46 2.22 31.02
CA ASP A 106 -0.70 0.98 31.24
C ASP A 106 -1.01 -0.12 30.21
N GLU A 107 -2.15 -0.06 29.54
CA GLU A 107 -2.50 -0.98 28.44
C GLU A 107 -2.08 -0.46 27.07
N MET A 108 -1.74 0.82 26.92
CA MET A 108 -1.38 1.40 25.62
C MET A 108 0.10 1.22 25.26
N VAL A 109 0.35 0.94 23.98
CA VAL A 109 1.68 0.96 23.36
C VAL A 109 1.59 1.67 22.02
N TYR A 110 2.33 2.77 21.84
CA TYR A 110 2.25 3.61 20.64
C TYR A 110 3.30 3.22 19.58
N PHE A 111 2.86 2.93 18.36
CA PHE A 111 3.77 2.72 17.24
C PHE A 111 4.33 4.04 16.71
N SER A 112 5.65 4.15 16.69
CA SER A 112 6.37 5.27 16.06
C SER A 112 7.64 4.77 15.38
N PRO A 113 7.96 5.22 14.15
CA PRO A 113 9.23 4.89 13.51
C PRO A 113 10.44 5.47 14.26
N ASP A 114 10.24 6.51 15.06
CA ASP A 114 11.28 7.22 15.81
C ASP A 114 11.43 6.73 17.25
N ALA A 115 10.62 5.77 17.67
CA ALA A 115 10.78 5.12 18.97
C ALA A 115 12.14 4.38 19.04
N PRO A 116 12.83 4.43 20.19
CA PRO A 116 14.15 3.83 20.34
C PRO A 116 14.08 2.30 20.21
N ASP A 117 13.09 1.70 20.86
CA ASP A 117 13.02 0.25 21.05
C ASP A 117 12.13 -0.42 20.01
N PRO A 118 12.60 -1.54 19.40
CA PRO A 118 11.76 -2.36 18.54
C PRO A 118 10.72 -3.14 19.34
N ILE A 119 9.53 -3.32 18.77
CA ILE A 119 8.56 -4.28 19.30
C ILE A 119 9.08 -5.71 19.13
N SER A 120 8.94 -6.53 20.18
CA SER A 120 9.32 -7.95 20.15
C SER A 120 8.15 -8.85 19.79
N THR A 121 6.99 -8.66 20.40
CA THR A 121 5.77 -9.45 20.19
C THR A 121 4.51 -8.60 20.34
N ILE A 122 3.37 -9.16 19.93
CA ILE A 122 2.04 -8.60 20.12
C ILE A 122 1.41 -9.23 21.36
N ASP A 123 1.28 -8.44 22.43
CA ASP A 123 0.65 -8.81 23.70
C ASP A 123 -0.88 -8.62 23.62
N PRO A 124 -1.67 -9.69 23.78
CA PRO A 124 -3.14 -9.64 23.76
C PRO A 124 -3.76 -8.69 24.77
N SER A 125 -3.06 -8.40 25.88
CA SER A 125 -3.55 -7.49 26.92
C SER A 125 -3.42 -6.01 26.52
N LYS A 126 -2.60 -5.68 25.52
CA LYS A 126 -2.29 -4.29 25.15
C LYS A 126 -3.21 -3.73 24.07
N VAL A 127 -3.22 -2.41 23.98
CA VAL A 127 -3.81 -1.60 22.92
C VAL A 127 -2.69 -1.00 22.09
N TYR A 128 -2.56 -1.46 20.84
CA TYR A 128 -1.55 -0.94 19.94
C TYR A 128 -2.07 0.30 19.22
N VAL A 129 -1.46 1.44 19.49
CA VAL A 129 -1.87 2.75 18.97
C VAL A 129 -1.08 3.07 17.70
N ILE A 130 -1.80 3.49 16.64
CA ILE A 130 -1.25 3.91 15.36
C ILE A 130 -1.67 5.36 15.11
N GLY A 131 -0.70 6.23 14.83
CA GLY A 131 -0.99 7.60 14.43
C GLY A 131 -1.76 7.65 13.11
N GLY A 132 -2.98 8.19 13.16
CA GLY A 132 -3.87 8.44 12.02
C GLY A 132 -3.42 9.66 11.21
N LEU A 133 -2.16 9.68 10.81
CA LEU A 133 -1.48 10.81 10.19
C LEU A 133 -1.01 10.44 8.77
N VAL A 134 -1.14 11.38 7.85
CA VAL A 134 -0.56 11.31 6.49
C VAL A 134 0.28 12.54 6.25
N ASP A 135 1.58 12.41 6.47
CA ASP A 135 2.53 13.49 6.24
C ASP A 135 3.17 13.34 4.85
N ARG A 136 2.49 13.84 3.80
CA ARG A 136 3.07 13.91 2.44
C ARG A 136 3.74 15.25 2.17
N SER A 137 3.41 16.28 2.95
CA SER A 137 3.73 17.68 2.68
C SER A 137 4.64 18.34 3.73
N ILE A 138 4.62 17.93 5.00
CA ILE A 138 5.42 18.54 6.08
C ILE A 138 6.88 18.07 6.02
N ALA A 139 7.12 16.81 5.64
CA ALA A 139 8.46 16.30 5.35
C ALA A 139 9.20 17.07 4.23
N LYS A 140 8.47 17.79 3.35
CA LYS A 140 9.07 18.60 2.27
C LYS A 140 9.36 20.05 2.68
N VAL A 141 8.59 20.61 3.60
CA VAL A 141 8.66 22.04 3.97
C VAL A 141 9.51 22.26 5.22
N SER A 142 9.50 21.32 6.16
CA SER A 142 10.32 21.37 7.37
C SER A 142 11.61 20.56 7.17
N ARG A 143 12.78 21.17 7.37
CA ARG A 143 14.08 20.47 7.40
C ARG A 143 14.27 19.62 8.68
N LYS A 144 13.19 19.36 9.42
CA LYS A 144 13.20 18.68 10.72
C LYS A 144 12.47 17.34 10.55
N PRO A 145 13.03 16.22 11.03
CA PRO A 145 12.30 14.96 11.10
C PRO A 145 11.01 15.15 11.91
N SER A 146 9.87 14.73 11.38
CA SER A 146 8.59 14.79 12.09
C SER A 146 8.46 13.61 13.06
N ASN A 147 8.78 13.84 14.33
CA ASN A 147 8.65 12.85 15.41
C ASN A 147 7.22 12.81 16.01
N GLN A 148 6.20 13.18 15.24
CA GLN A 148 4.87 13.53 15.76
C GLN A 148 4.23 12.41 16.59
N SER A 149 4.32 11.15 16.12
CA SER A 149 3.79 9.99 16.87
C SER A 149 4.58 9.68 18.13
N TYR A 150 5.90 9.90 18.13
CA TYR A 150 6.74 9.70 19.30
C TYR A 150 6.52 10.78 20.36
N ASP A 151 6.40 12.03 19.92
CA ASP A 151 6.09 13.17 20.80
C ASP A 151 4.68 13.01 21.40
N ARG A 152 3.70 12.58 20.60
CA ARG A 152 2.35 12.25 21.08
C ARG A 152 2.36 11.15 22.15
N ALA A 153 3.16 10.10 21.96
CA ALA A 153 3.30 9.03 22.96
C ALA A 153 3.88 9.56 24.29
N LYS A 154 4.86 10.48 24.23
CA LYS A 154 5.43 11.13 25.42
C LYS A 154 4.42 12.03 26.12
N GLU A 155 3.66 12.82 25.38
CA GLU A 155 2.60 13.68 25.92
C GLU A 155 1.53 12.88 26.67
N LEU A 156 1.17 11.71 26.12
CA LEU A 156 0.23 10.78 26.74
C LEU A 156 0.86 9.97 27.89
N GLY A 157 2.18 10.02 28.07
CA GLY A 157 2.89 9.26 29.09
C GLY A 157 2.89 7.75 28.85
N VAL A 158 2.79 7.30 27.59
CA VAL A 158 2.69 5.88 27.23
C VAL A 158 3.98 5.36 26.58
N PRO A 159 4.28 4.05 26.73
CA PRO A 159 5.37 3.42 25.99
C PRO A 159 5.21 3.58 24.48
N SER A 160 6.34 3.72 23.77
CA SER A 160 6.37 3.71 22.31
C SER A 160 7.38 2.72 21.77
N VAL A 161 7.06 2.12 20.63
CA VAL A 161 7.87 1.10 19.97
C VAL A 161 7.91 1.32 18.46
N ARG A 162 9.01 0.95 17.82
CA ARG A 162 9.12 0.89 16.36
C ARG A 162 8.93 -0.53 15.85
N LEU A 163 8.61 -0.67 14.56
CA LEU A 163 8.66 -1.97 13.91
C LEU A 163 10.12 -2.48 13.87
N PRO A 164 10.38 -3.78 14.11
CA PRO A 164 11.72 -4.35 14.09
C PRO A 164 12.22 -4.62 12.65
N LEU A 165 12.08 -3.62 11.77
CA LEU A 165 12.45 -3.73 10.35
C LEU A 165 13.96 -3.88 10.17
N ALA A 166 14.78 -3.17 10.96
CA ALA A 166 16.22 -3.27 10.85
C ALA A 166 16.73 -4.67 11.23
N GLU A 167 16.02 -5.31 12.15
CA GLU A 167 16.37 -6.61 12.72
C GLU A 167 15.92 -7.77 11.85
N PHE A 168 14.71 -7.71 11.27
CA PHE A 168 14.11 -8.84 10.53
C PHE A 168 13.87 -8.59 9.04
N TYR A 169 14.02 -7.34 8.57
CA TYR A 169 13.73 -6.97 7.18
C TYR A 169 14.58 -5.78 6.66
N PRO A 170 15.92 -5.89 6.76
CA PRO A 170 16.85 -4.78 6.49
C PRO A 170 16.78 -4.23 5.06
N GLU A 171 16.26 -5.01 4.10
CA GLU A 171 16.02 -4.58 2.72
C GLU A 171 14.94 -3.48 2.59
N CYS A 172 14.08 -3.30 3.61
CA CYS A 172 13.08 -2.24 3.62
C CYS A 172 13.63 -0.95 4.22
N GLN A 173 14.16 -0.09 3.35
CA GLN A 173 14.73 1.19 3.79
C GLN A 173 13.66 2.23 4.16
N HIS A 174 12.42 2.10 3.67
CA HIS A 174 11.31 3.00 4.00
C HIS A 174 10.64 2.59 5.32
N ARG A 175 11.10 3.17 6.43
CA ARG A 175 10.65 2.83 7.80
C ARG A 175 9.27 3.38 8.16
N VAL A 176 8.80 4.42 7.48
CA VAL A 176 7.46 4.97 7.69
C VAL A 176 6.43 4.14 6.92
N MET A 177 5.47 3.57 7.64
CA MET A 177 4.41 2.72 7.10
C MET A 177 3.06 3.43 7.06
N ASN A 178 2.21 3.01 6.13
CA ASN A 178 0.82 3.46 6.07
C ASN A 178 0.05 2.85 7.25
N ILE A 179 -1.02 3.52 7.68
CA ILE A 179 -1.89 3.09 8.79
C ILE A 179 -2.39 1.66 8.54
N ASN A 180 -2.94 1.41 7.34
CA ASN A 180 -3.46 0.10 6.98
C ASN A 180 -2.38 -0.99 6.95
N THR A 181 -1.16 -0.65 6.56
CA THR A 181 -0.05 -1.61 6.52
C THR A 181 0.33 -2.06 7.93
N ILE A 182 0.31 -1.18 8.93
CA ILE A 182 0.58 -1.57 10.32
C ILE A 182 -0.56 -2.45 10.86
N VAL A 183 -1.82 -2.13 10.57
CA VAL A 183 -2.96 -2.98 10.94
C VAL A 183 -2.83 -4.37 10.30
N GLU A 184 -2.50 -4.44 9.01
CA GLU A 184 -2.23 -5.70 8.30
C GLU A 184 -1.08 -6.49 8.93
N MET A 185 -0.02 -5.81 9.39
CA MET A 185 1.10 -6.44 10.09
C MET A 185 0.69 -7.00 11.45
N ILE A 186 -0.13 -6.29 12.24
CA ILE A 186 -0.64 -6.82 13.52
C ILE A 186 -1.47 -8.08 13.28
N ILE A 187 -2.37 -8.05 12.28
CA ILE A 187 -3.18 -9.22 11.88
C ILE A 187 -2.27 -10.38 11.45
N ALA A 188 -1.31 -10.12 10.57
CA ALA A 188 -0.42 -11.15 10.05
C ALA A 188 0.55 -11.70 11.11
N PHE A 189 1.01 -10.87 12.05
CA PHE A 189 1.87 -11.31 13.13
C PHE A 189 1.15 -12.27 14.07
N LYS A 190 -0.13 -12.03 14.38
CA LYS A 190 -0.94 -12.99 15.15
C LYS A 190 -1.03 -14.36 14.48
N GLU A 191 -1.03 -14.41 13.16
CA GLU A 191 -1.12 -15.66 12.39
C GLU A 191 0.23 -16.37 12.23
N THR A 192 1.33 -15.61 12.16
CA THR A 192 2.66 -16.12 11.83
C THR A 192 3.59 -16.25 13.04
N ASN A 193 3.39 -15.41 14.05
CA ASN A 193 4.27 -15.20 15.19
C ASN A 193 5.75 -14.98 14.79
N ASP A 194 5.97 -14.43 13.60
CA ASP A 194 7.29 -14.21 13.01
C ASP A 194 7.31 -12.90 12.23
N TRP A 195 8.21 -11.99 12.63
CA TRP A 195 8.28 -10.64 12.04
C TRP A 195 8.73 -10.68 10.59
N LYS A 196 9.69 -11.54 10.24
CA LYS A 196 10.18 -11.64 8.85
C LYS A 196 9.05 -12.06 7.90
N THR A 197 8.34 -13.13 8.23
CA THR A 197 7.19 -13.63 7.45
C THR A 197 6.06 -12.60 7.40
N THR A 198 5.80 -11.90 8.52
CA THR A 198 4.84 -10.79 8.57
C THR A 198 5.20 -9.68 7.58
N PHE A 199 6.46 -9.25 7.59
CA PHE A 199 6.96 -8.21 6.69
C PHE A 199 6.93 -8.66 5.23
N GLU A 200 7.28 -9.92 4.96
CA GLU A 200 7.22 -10.49 3.62
C GLU A 200 5.80 -10.45 3.05
N ARG A 201 4.79 -10.74 3.89
CA ARG A 201 3.37 -10.71 3.53
C ARG A 201 2.80 -9.30 3.36
N CYS A 202 3.14 -8.39 4.26
CA CYS A 202 2.43 -7.10 4.38
C CYS A 202 3.14 -5.94 3.69
N ILE A 203 4.47 -5.95 3.61
CA ILE A 203 5.21 -4.84 3.01
C ILE A 203 5.02 -4.90 1.48
N PRO A 204 4.47 -3.85 0.85
CA PRO A 204 4.34 -3.82 -0.59
C PRO A 204 5.70 -3.98 -1.26
N LEU A 205 5.78 -4.77 -2.35
CA LEU A 205 7.02 -4.98 -3.10
C LEU A 205 7.72 -3.68 -3.53
N ARG A 206 6.97 -2.58 -3.73
CA ARG A 206 7.55 -1.25 -4.02
C ARG A 206 8.38 -0.65 -2.89
N LYS A 207 8.28 -1.19 -1.68
CA LYS A 207 9.07 -0.81 -0.50
C LYS A 207 10.20 -1.81 -0.22
N LYS A 208 10.39 -2.81 -1.11
CA LYS A 208 11.44 -3.83 -1.05
C LYS A 208 12.43 -3.58 -2.18
N LYS A 209 13.74 -3.70 -1.92
CA LYS A 209 14.65 -4.14 -2.99
C LYS A 209 14.33 -5.61 -3.22
N VAL A 210 13.68 -5.92 -4.33
CA VAL A 210 13.51 -7.32 -4.72
C VAL A 210 14.76 -7.65 -5.51
N GLU A 211 15.47 -8.70 -5.11
CA GLU A 211 16.52 -9.32 -5.91
C GLU A 211 15.91 -10.51 -6.64
N ASP A 212 16.43 -10.86 -7.81
CA ASP A 212 16.04 -12.11 -8.47
C ASP A 212 16.81 -13.31 -7.92
N GLU A 213 16.56 -14.49 -8.50
CA GLU A 213 17.21 -15.75 -8.10
C GLU A 213 18.75 -15.77 -8.27
N THR A 214 19.31 -14.72 -8.87
CA THR A 214 20.76 -14.53 -9.05
C THR A 214 21.34 -13.43 -8.14
N GLY A 215 20.54 -12.86 -7.23
CA GLY A 215 20.99 -11.83 -6.29
C GLY A 215 21.10 -10.42 -6.89
N HIS A 216 20.56 -10.21 -8.10
CA HIS A 216 20.55 -8.88 -8.73
C HIS A 216 19.26 -8.15 -8.39
N SER A 217 19.35 -6.89 -7.96
CA SER A 217 18.18 -6.02 -7.81
C SER A 217 17.44 -5.91 -9.14
N PHE A 218 16.09 -5.87 -9.12
CA PHE A 218 15.28 -5.54 -10.30
C PHE A 218 15.46 -4.07 -10.71
N ASP A 219 16.66 -3.73 -11.15
CA ASP A 219 17.01 -2.45 -11.74
C ASP A 219 16.67 -2.49 -13.22
N TYR A 220 15.81 -1.58 -13.66
CA TYR A 220 15.38 -1.55 -15.05
C TYR A 220 16.50 -1.05 -15.98
N HIS A 221 17.51 -0.36 -15.45
CA HIS A 221 18.68 0.06 -16.24
C HIS A 221 19.51 -1.13 -16.71
N SER A 222 19.38 -2.31 -16.09
CA SER A 222 20.10 -3.51 -16.53
C SER A 222 19.49 -4.19 -17.76
N ILE A 223 18.34 -3.70 -18.26
CA ILE A 223 17.67 -4.24 -19.44
C ILE A 223 18.10 -3.40 -20.63
N HIS A 224 19.14 -3.84 -21.34
CA HIS A 224 19.79 -3.07 -22.40
C HIS A 224 19.34 -3.48 -23.80
N SER A 225 18.58 -4.57 -23.92
CA SER A 225 18.14 -5.09 -25.22
C SER A 225 16.68 -5.53 -25.23
N VAL A 226 16.07 -5.51 -26.42
CA VAL A 226 14.72 -6.04 -26.64
C VAL A 226 14.67 -7.54 -26.28
N LYS A 227 15.73 -8.28 -26.60
CA LYS A 227 15.84 -9.71 -26.28
C LYS A 227 15.81 -9.98 -24.77
N GLU A 228 16.50 -9.17 -23.97
CA GLU A 228 16.44 -9.26 -22.51
C GLU A 228 15.05 -8.91 -22.00
N LEU A 229 14.46 -7.81 -22.48
CA LEU A 229 13.10 -7.42 -22.12
C LEU A 229 12.09 -8.53 -22.38
N GLU A 230 12.17 -9.19 -23.54
CA GLU A 230 11.28 -10.27 -23.95
C GLU A 230 11.55 -11.59 -23.20
N SER A 231 12.78 -11.82 -22.73
CA SER A 231 13.13 -12.98 -21.90
C SER A 231 12.56 -12.89 -20.48
N ILE A 232 12.24 -11.67 -20.01
CA ILE A 232 11.64 -11.47 -18.69
C ILE A 232 10.22 -12.03 -18.71
N SER A 233 9.95 -12.97 -17.81
CA SER A 233 8.62 -13.54 -17.70
C SER A 233 7.55 -12.48 -17.43
N GLU A 234 6.34 -12.70 -17.95
CA GLU A 234 5.19 -11.80 -17.79
C GLU A 234 4.88 -11.45 -16.32
N TYR A 235 5.28 -12.30 -15.38
CA TYR A 235 5.13 -12.07 -13.95
C TYR A 235 6.26 -11.22 -13.37
N ARG A 236 7.49 -11.37 -13.88
CA ARG A 236 8.68 -10.65 -13.43
C ARG A 236 8.77 -9.23 -13.98
N ILE A 237 8.25 -8.97 -15.18
CA ILE A 237 8.35 -7.63 -15.82
C ILE A 237 7.74 -6.52 -14.95
N ASN A 238 6.70 -6.84 -14.18
CA ASN A 238 6.05 -5.90 -13.28
C ASN A 238 6.92 -5.48 -12.08
N ARG A 239 7.96 -6.25 -11.74
CA ARG A 239 8.87 -5.97 -10.62
C ARG A 239 9.87 -4.86 -10.93
N PHE A 240 10.19 -4.63 -12.20
CA PHE A 240 11.05 -3.55 -12.68
C PHE A 240 10.39 -2.17 -12.62
N GLN A 241 9.06 -2.10 -12.40
CA GLN A 241 8.30 -0.85 -12.23
C GLN A 241 8.49 0.20 -13.34
N LEU A 242 8.78 -0.23 -14.57
CA LEU A 242 9.07 0.63 -15.74
C LEU A 242 8.06 1.77 -15.96
N LYS A 243 6.76 1.52 -15.78
CA LYS A 243 5.74 2.59 -15.87
C LYS A 243 5.95 3.71 -14.84
N HIS A 244 6.38 3.36 -13.64
CA HIS A 244 6.67 4.33 -12.58
C HIS A 244 7.98 5.07 -12.87
N ALA A 245 9.00 4.38 -13.38
CA ALA A 245 10.24 4.99 -13.83
C ALA A 245 9.97 6.06 -14.92
N LEU A 246 9.17 5.73 -15.94
CA LEU A 246 8.74 6.69 -16.96
C LEU A 246 8.01 7.91 -16.37
N HIS A 247 7.11 7.69 -15.42
CA HIS A 247 6.43 8.80 -14.73
C HIS A 247 7.42 9.75 -14.05
N ILE A 248 8.41 9.21 -13.32
CA ILE A 248 9.44 9.99 -12.64
C ILE A 248 10.29 10.76 -13.65
N TYR A 249 10.71 10.10 -14.74
CA TYR A 249 11.45 10.73 -15.83
C TYR A 249 10.68 11.91 -16.41
N CYS A 250 9.44 11.70 -16.86
CA CYS A 250 8.62 12.76 -17.44
C CYS A 250 8.40 13.92 -16.46
N GLN A 251 8.16 13.65 -15.17
CA GLN A 251 8.06 14.71 -14.17
C GLN A 251 9.34 15.52 -14.00
N LYS A 252 10.50 14.85 -13.96
CA LYS A 252 11.81 15.50 -13.83
C LYS A 252 12.12 16.38 -15.04
N HIS A 253 11.69 15.95 -16.22
CA HIS A 253 11.95 16.63 -17.49
C HIS A 253 10.80 17.52 -17.96
N GLN A 254 9.73 17.67 -17.17
CA GLN A 254 8.54 18.48 -17.48
C GLN A 254 7.86 18.08 -18.80
N LEU A 255 7.80 16.78 -19.06
CA LEU A 255 7.14 16.19 -20.23
C LEU A 255 5.76 15.67 -19.84
N ASP A 256 4.77 15.88 -20.70
CA ASP A 256 3.47 15.25 -20.56
C ASP A 256 3.52 13.85 -21.17
N TYR A 257 2.82 12.89 -20.56
CA TYR A 257 2.72 11.55 -21.13
C TYR A 257 1.33 10.95 -20.92
N GLU A 258 0.90 10.16 -21.91
CA GLU A 258 -0.39 9.46 -21.89
C GLU A 258 -0.23 8.01 -22.34
N PHE A 259 -1.00 7.12 -21.72
CA PHE A 259 -1.10 5.73 -22.14
C PHE A 259 -2.42 5.49 -22.85
N GLU A 260 -2.34 4.97 -24.07
CA GLU A 260 -3.47 4.42 -24.81
C GLU A 260 -3.47 2.90 -24.60
N ASN A 261 -4.52 2.36 -24.00
CA ASN A 261 -4.61 0.93 -23.68
C ASN A 261 -5.75 0.29 -24.48
N ARG A 262 -5.50 -0.88 -25.04
CA ARG A 262 -6.47 -1.64 -25.80
C ARG A 262 -6.43 -3.11 -25.38
N GLU A 263 -7.62 -3.68 -25.23
CA GLU A 263 -7.78 -5.13 -25.17
C GLU A 263 -8.06 -5.66 -26.56
N ILE A 264 -7.28 -6.66 -26.99
CA ILE A 264 -7.43 -7.34 -28.27
C ILE A 264 -8.28 -8.58 -28.02
N PRO A 265 -9.45 -8.73 -28.67
CA PRO A 265 -10.23 -9.96 -28.65
C PRO A 265 -9.45 -11.13 -29.28
N TYR A 266 -9.75 -12.35 -28.86
CA TYR A 266 -9.03 -13.53 -29.36
C TYR A 266 -9.28 -13.75 -30.86
N GLU A 267 -10.46 -13.37 -31.35
CA GLU A 267 -10.86 -13.46 -32.76
C GLU A 267 -10.00 -12.55 -33.66
N GLU A 268 -9.63 -11.35 -33.17
CA GLU A 268 -8.75 -10.42 -33.89
C GLU A 268 -7.34 -11.01 -34.00
N TYR A 269 -6.84 -11.63 -32.93
CA TYR A 269 -5.57 -12.37 -32.95
C TYR A 269 -5.61 -13.57 -33.92
N GLU A 270 -6.68 -14.37 -33.90
CA GLU A 270 -6.81 -15.53 -34.80
C GLU A 270 -6.81 -15.13 -36.28
N GLN A 271 -7.40 -13.98 -36.61
CA GLN A 271 -7.35 -13.41 -37.95
C GLN A 271 -5.93 -12.94 -38.30
N GLU A 272 -5.24 -12.25 -37.39
CA GLU A 272 -3.88 -11.73 -37.59
C GLU A 272 -2.85 -12.85 -37.84
N VAL A 273 -2.99 -13.99 -37.17
CA VAL A 273 -2.04 -15.12 -37.26
C VAL A 273 -2.48 -16.22 -38.22
N LYS A 274 -3.61 -16.06 -38.93
CA LYS A 274 -4.22 -17.10 -39.77
C LYS A 274 -3.29 -17.62 -40.87
N GLU A 275 -2.49 -16.72 -41.45
CA GLU A 275 -1.59 -16.99 -42.59
C GLU A 275 -0.12 -17.11 -42.16
N GLN A 276 0.17 -17.06 -40.85
CA GLN A 276 1.53 -17.16 -40.32
C GLN A 276 1.91 -18.62 -40.06
N GLU A 277 3.09 -19.05 -40.53
CA GLU A 277 3.62 -20.41 -40.29
C GLU A 277 3.90 -20.65 -38.80
N GLU A 278 4.38 -19.64 -38.08
CA GLU A 278 4.54 -19.65 -36.63
C GLU A 278 3.56 -18.68 -35.97
N LYS A 279 2.75 -19.19 -35.03
CA LYS A 279 1.76 -18.37 -34.32
C LYS A 279 2.42 -17.73 -33.10
N PRO A 280 2.57 -16.39 -33.06
CA PRO A 280 3.13 -15.72 -31.88
C PRO A 280 2.22 -15.90 -30.66
N PRO A 281 2.75 -15.73 -29.43
CA PRO A 281 1.91 -15.83 -28.23
C PRO A 281 0.76 -14.81 -28.25
N TYR A 282 -0.45 -15.26 -27.90
CA TYR A 282 -1.59 -14.36 -27.73
C TYR A 282 -1.39 -13.45 -26.51
N PHE A 283 -1.33 -12.14 -26.77
CA PHE A 283 -1.26 -11.09 -25.76
C PHE A 283 -2.52 -10.23 -25.81
N ARG A 284 -3.45 -10.49 -24.87
CA ARG A 284 -4.73 -9.77 -24.77
C ARG A 284 -4.58 -8.26 -24.62
N PHE A 285 -3.51 -7.76 -24.02
CA PHE A 285 -3.38 -6.34 -23.68
C PHE A 285 -2.28 -5.67 -24.48
N HIS A 286 -2.64 -4.56 -25.13
CA HIS A 286 -1.74 -3.68 -25.85
C HIS A 286 -1.73 -2.31 -25.17
N ALA A 287 -0.55 -1.73 -25.01
CA ALA A 287 -0.37 -0.40 -24.47
C ALA A 287 0.56 0.39 -25.39
N LYS A 288 0.16 1.62 -25.72
CA LYS A 288 1.01 2.61 -26.38
C LYS A 288 1.21 3.77 -25.43
N VAL A 289 2.39 4.35 -25.43
CA VAL A 289 2.69 5.55 -24.65
C VAL A 289 3.12 6.66 -25.58
N LYS A 290 2.51 7.83 -25.39
CA LYS A 290 2.93 9.08 -26.02
C LYS A 290 3.55 9.97 -24.97
N VAL A 291 4.61 10.67 -25.36
CA VAL A 291 5.25 11.73 -24.56
C VAL A 291 5.24 12.99 -25.41
N ASP A 292 4.68 14.07 -24.89
CA ASP A 292 4.38 15.31 -25.61
C ASP A 292 3.66 15.07 -26.96
N GLY A 293 2.69 14.16 -26.94
CA GLY A 293 1.91 13.79 -28.11
C GLY A 293 2.62 12.91 -29.15
N LYS A 294 3.94 12.66 -29.01
CA LYS A 294 4.70 11.76 -29.88
C LYS A 294 4.65 10.34 -29.34
N MET A 295 4.39 9.34 -30.19
CA MET A 295 4.45 7.92 -29.81
C MET A 295 5.90 7.53 -29.51
N MET A 296 6.17 7.11 -28.28
CA MET A 296 7.51 6.76 -27.79
C MET A 296 7.67 5.28 -27.44
N GLY A 297 6.59 4.52 -27.30
CA GLY A 297 6.71 3.10 -26.99
C GLY A 297 5.41 2.32 -27.15
N GLU A 298 5.54 1.05 -27.51
CA GLU A 298 4.45 0.10 -27.63
C GLU A 298 4.80 -1.22 -26.93
N GLY A 299 3.85 -1.78 -26.20
CA GLY A 299 4.05 -3.02 -25.45
C GLY A 299 2.83 -3.93 -25.50
N LYS A 300 3.08 -5.23 -25.64
CA LYS A 300 2.08 -6.30 -25.59
C LYS A 300 2.32 -7.20 -24.38
N GLY A 301 1.25 -7.63 -23.71
CA GLY A 301 1.36 -8.50 -22.54
C GLY A 301 0.10 -9.28 -22.19
N LYS A 302 0.25 -10.27 -21.28
CA LYS A 302 -0.88 -11.05 -20.75
C LYS A 302 -1.72 -10.26 -19.74
N SER A 303 -1.22 -9.13 -19.27
CA SER A 303 -1.93 -8.19 -18.39
C SER A 303 -1.71 -6.75 -18.87
N GLN A 304 -2.65 -5.85 -18.59
CA GLN A 304 -2.46 -4.42 -18.90
C GLN A 304 -1.19 -3.86 -18.25
N ARG A 305 -0.83 -4.33 -17.05
CA ARG A 305 0.37 -3.88 -16.34
C ARG A 305 1.66 -4.30 -17.05
N SER A 306 1.73 -5.54 -17.55
CA SER A 306 2.90 -6.01 -18.29
C SER A 306 3.03 -5.30 -19.65
N ALA A 307 1.91 -5.09 -20.35
CA ALA A 307 1.88 -4.30 -21.58
C ALA A 307 2.39 -2.87 -21.36
N GLN A 308 1.89 -2.18 -20.33
CA GLN A 308 2.34 -0.84 -19.95
C GLN A 308 3.81 -0.82 -19.51
N GLY A 309 4.29 -1.86 -18.81
CA GLY A 309 5.70 -1.99 -18.42
C GLY A 309 6.62 -2.03 -19.63
N LYS A 310 6.31 -2.88 -20.62
CA LYS A 310 7.09 -2.97 -21.86
C LYS A 310 7.02 -1.68 -22.68
N ALA A 311 5.83 -1.10 -22.84
CA ALA A 311 5.67 0.19 -23.53
C ALA A 311 6.50 1.30 -22.86
N ALA A 312 6.55 1.32 -21.52
CA ALA A 312 7.36 2.27 -20.78
C ALA A 312 8.87 2.06 -20.95
N TRP A 313 9.34 0.81 -21.05
CA TRP A 313 10.74 0.54 -21.37
C TRP A 313 11.15 1.13 -22.72
N TYR A 314 10.34 0.90 -23.77
CA TYR A 314 10.60 1.49 -25.08
C TYR A 314 10.67 3.03 -25.02
N ALA A 315 9.75 3.67 -24.30
CA ALA A 315 9.78 5.11 -24.13
C ALA A 315 11.02 5.59 -23.36
N LEU A 316 11.45 4.89 -22.31
CA LEU A 316 12.66 5.22 -21.56
C LEU A 316 13.93 5.08 -22.41
N VAL A 317 13.96 4.11 -23.33
CA VAL A 317 15.04 3.99 -24.34
C VAL A 317 15.03 5.17 -25.30
N GLU A 318 13.88 5.52 -25.88
CA GLU A 318 13.74 6.66 -26.80
C GLU A 318 14.06 8.02 -26.14
N LEU A 319 13.80 8.14 -24.84
CA LEU A 319 14.12 9.32 -24.03
C LEU A 319 15.59 9.33 -23.55
N GLY A 320 16.36 8.27 -23.81
CA GLY A 320 17.77 8.15 -23.43
C GLY A 320 18.02 7.91 -21.94
N ASP A 321 17.02 7.44 -21.18
CA ASP A 321 17.20 7.00 -19.78
C ASP A 321 17.83 5.60 -19.68
N ILE A 322 17.54 4.75 -20.68
CA ILE A 322 18.10 3.41 -20.80
C ILE A 322 19.03 3.36 -22.00
N GLU A 323 20.30 3.05 -21.76
CA GLU A 323 21.27 2.80 -22.82
C GLU A 323 20.98 1.44 -23.48
N LYS A 324 20.64 1.49 -24.78
CA LYS A 324 20.39 0.29 -25.58
C LYS A 324 21.70 -0.24 -26.16
N ASN A 325 21.97 -1.53 -25.97
CA ASN A 325 23.08 -2.20 -26.65
C ASN A 325 22.82 -2.25 -28.16
N ALA A 326 23.88 -2.04 -28.95
CA ALA A 326 23.84 -2.04 -30.41
C ALA A 326 23.37 -3.37 -31.00
#